data_AF-A0A7J3MIS1-F1
#
_entry.id   AF-A0A7J3MIS1-F1
#
_cell.length_a   1.000
_cell.length_b   1.000
_cell.length_c   1.000
_cell.angle_alpha   90.00
_cell.angle_beta   90.00
_cell.angle_gamma   90.00
#
_symmetry.space_group_name_H-M   'P 1'
#
loop_
_entity.id
_entity.type
_entity.pdbx_description
1 polymer ?
#
loop_
_entity_poly.entity_id
_entity_poly.type
_entity_poly.pdbx_seq_one_letter_code
_entity_poly.pdbx_strand_id
1 'polypeptide(L)'
;MQVDSKIKEIIYSMTNGERKLLRLLAKSNKKSLDVNSIVSESGLAEAEVNRVVMWLENKGIVKRKPIEVKVFVPTKKALLYEKELLPETRLLNILKTVKRIPLSSIVNHGFTSEEASAAVGLLLRMGLAKVLKEK
;
A
#
# COMPACT_ATOMS: atom_id res chain seq x y z
N MET A 1 -33.56 34.98 -19.18
CA MET A 1 -32.93 33.69 -18.82
C MET A 1 -33.67 33.09 -17.64
N GLN A 2 -34.59 32.15 -17.90
CA GLN A 2 -35.18 31.35 -16.82
C GLN A 2 -34.10 30.38 -16.33
N VAL A 3 -33.45 30.71 -15.22
CA VAL A 3 -32.67 29.70 -14.49
C VAL A 3 -33.68 28.65 -14.04
N ASP A 4 -33.51 27.46 -14.61
CA ASP A 4 -34.30 26.25 -14.41
C ASP A 4 -34.68 26.09 -12.93
N SER A 5 -35.97 25.91 -12.60
CA SER A 5 -36.46 26.01 -11.20
C SER A 5 -35.72 25.03 -10.28
N LYS A 6 -35.30 23.90 -10.83
CA LYS A 6 -34.51 22.85 -10.19
C LYS A 6 -33.11 23.32 -9.78
N ILE A 7 -32.46 24.16 -10.58
CA ILE A 7 -31.14 24.71 -10.26
C ILE A 7 -31.25 25.69 -9.09
N LYS A 8 -32.31 26.50 -9.05
CA LYS A 8 -32.56 27.42 -7.94
C LYS A 8 -32.74 26.67 -6.62
N GLU A 9 -33.53 25.60 -6.63
CA GLU A 9 -33.74 24.74 -5.45
C GLU A 9 -32.43 24.16 -4.91
N ILE A 10 -31.55 23.69 -5.81
CA ILE A 10 -30.21 23.21 -5.45
C ILE A 10 -29.39 24.35 -4.81
N ILE A 11 -29.32 25.53 -5.44
CA ILE A 11 -28.53 26.66 -4.92
C ILE A 11 -29.02 27.12 -3.54
N TYR A 12 -30.34 27.10 -3.29
CA TYR A 12 -30.93 27.50 -2.01
C TYR A 12 -30.75 26.44 -0.92
N SER A 13 -30.74 25.15 -1.27
CA SER A 13 -30.49 24.06 -0.31
C SER A 13 -29.01 23.89 0.06
N MET A 14 -28.10 24.57 -0.66
CA MET A 14 -26.67 24.42 -0.43
C MET A 14 -26.16 25.10 0.85
N THR A 15 -25.34 24.36 1.62
CA THR A 15 -24.62 24.89 2.78
C THR A 15 -23.36 25.69 2.38
N ASN A 16 -22.78 26.41 3.34
CA ASN A 16 -21.55 27.18 3.10
C ASN A 16 -20.37 26.28 2.65
N GLY A 17 -20.26 25.08 3.23
CA GLY A 17 -19.23 24.10 2.85
C GLY A 17 -19.35 23.63 1.40
N GLU A 18 -20.57 23.33 0.95
CA GLU A 18 -20.85 22.93 -0.44
C GLU A 18 -20.53 24.05 -1.43
N ARG A 19 -20.91 25.29 -1.10
CA ARG A 19 -20.61 26.45 -1.95
C ARG A 19 -19.10 26.69 -2.03
N LYS A 20 -18.39 26.55 -0.91
CA LYS A 20 -16.93 26.69 -0.87
C LYS A 20 -16.25 25.65 -1.75
N LEU A 21 -16.67 24.38 -1.66
CA LEU A 21 -16.11 23.30 -2.46
C LEU A 21 -16.41 23.46 -3.95
N LEU A 22 -17.62 23.85 -4.35
CA LEU A 22 -17.92 24.11 -5.76
C LEU A 22 -17.12 25.29 -6.32
N ARG A 23 -16.95 26.36 -5.54
CA ARG A 23 -16.10 27.50 -5.95
C ARG A 23 -14.65 27.07 -6.11
N LEU A 24 -14.16 26.18 -5.24
CA LEU A 24 -12.81 25.64 -5.31
C LEU A 24 -12.63 24.78 -6.56
N LEU A 25 -13.56 23.87 -6.84
CA LEU A 25 -13.57 23.08 -8.08
C LEU A 25 -13.63 23.96 -9.33
N ALA A 26 -14.49 24.99 -9.33
CA ALA A 26 -14.62 25.90 -10.47
C ALA A 26 -13.40 26.82 -10.67
N LYS A 27 -12.73 27.22 -9.59
CA LYS A 27 -11.47 27.98 -9.65
C LYS A 27 -10.30 27.12 -10.07
N SER A 28 -10.31 25.84 -9.70
CA SER A 28 -9.28 24.91 -10.14
C SER A 28 -9.42 24.73 -11.65
N ASN A 29 -8.37 25.07 -12.41
CA ASN A 29 -8.34 24.80 -13.86
C ASN A 29 -8.20 23.29 -14.17
N LYS A 30 -8.46 22.43 -13.17
CA LYS A 30 -8.26 20.99 -13.18
C LYS A 30 -9.61 20.31 -13.33
N LYS A 31 -9.68 19.26 -14.17
CA LYS A 31 -10.89 18.45 -14.35
C LYS A 31 -11.21 17.55 -13.14
N SER A 32 -10.26 17.39 -12.23
CA SER A 32 -10.38 16.55 -11.03
C SER A 32 -9.42 17.05 -9.95
N LEU A 33 -9.85 16.93 -8.69
CA LEU A 33 -9.03 17.17 -7.51
C LEU A 33 -9.09 15.93 -6.61
N ASP A 34 -7.98 15.60 -5.99
CA ASP A 34 -7.96 14.60 -4.92
C ASP A 34 -8.50 15.19 -3.61
N VAL A 35 -8.97 14.32 -2.72
CA VAL A 35 -9.60 14.74 -1.45
C VAL A 35 -8.62 15.50 -0.56
N ASN A 36 -7.34 15.11 -0.56
CA ASN A 36 -6.33 15.77 0.28
C ASN A 36 -6.07 17.21 -0.18
N SER A 37 -5.97 17.45 -1.48
CA SER A 37 -5.89 18.80 -2.05
C SER A 37 -7.11 19.63 -1.65
N ILE A 38 -8.32 19.06 -1.74
CA ILE A 38 -9.55 19.76 -1.33
C ILE A 38 -9.52 20.10 0.16
N VAL A 39 -9.08 19.19 1.04
CA VAL A 39 -8.93 19.45 2.47
C VAL A 39 -7.96 20.60 2.71
N SER A 40 -6.78 20.58 2.08
CA SER A 40 -5.77 21.63 2.27
C SER A 40 -6.21 23.01 1.77
N GLU A 41 -6.90 23.08 0.64
CA GLU A 41 -7.32 24.35 0.02
C GLU A 41 -8.64 24.89 0.60
N SER A 42 -9.52 23.99 1.06
CA SER A 42 -10.80 24.39 1.66
C SER A 42 -10.71 24.67 3.16
N GLY A 43 -9.70 24.16 3.86
CA GLY A 43 -9.58 24.25 5.31
C GLY A 43 -10.72 23.56 6.07
N LEU A 44 -11.48 22.68 5.40
CA LEU A 44 -12.50 21.83 6.00
C LEU A 44 -11.88 20.54 6.50
N ALA A 45 -12.45 19.92 7.53
CA ALA A 45 -12.02 18.60 7.96
C ALA A 45 -12.33 17.56 6.87
N GLU A 46 -11.53 16.49 6.78
CA GLU A 46 -11.73 15.42 5.79
C GLU A 46 -13.14 14.81 5.84
N ALA A 47 -13.69 14.63 7.04
CA ALA A 47 -15.06 14.15 7.22
C ALA A 47 -16.10 15.11 6.62
N GLU A 48 -15.90 16.41 6.78
CA GLU A 48 -16.78 17.44 6.20
C GLU A 48 -16.66 17.46 4.67
N VAL A 49 -15.44 17.41 4.14
CA VAL A 49 -15.20 17.31 2.69
C VAL A 49 -15.91 16.08 2.12
N ASN A 50 -15.76 14.91 2.76
CA ASN A 50 -16.41 13.68 2.33
C ASN A 50 -17.93 13.79 2.34
N ARG A 51 -18.52 14.40 3.38
CA ARG A 51 -19.98 14.62 3.45
C ARG A 51 -20.46 15.55 2.32
N VAL A 52 -19.74 16.65 2.09
CA VAL A 52 -20.07 17.62 1.05
C VAL A 52 -19.97 16.99 -0.34
N VAL A 53 -18.88 16.27 -0.63
CA VAL A 53 -18.71 15.59 -1.91
C VAL A 53 -19.81 14.55 -2.12
N MET A 54 -20.22 13.82 -1.07
CA MET A 54 -21.31 12.82 -1.16
C MET A 54 -22.64 13.49 -1.49
N TRP A 55 -22.95 14.61 -0.85
CA TRP A 55 -24.15 15.37 -1.15
C TRP A 55 -24.15 15.86 -2.61
N LEU A 56 -23.05 16.46 -3.06
CA LEU A 56 -22.90 16.94 -4.45
C LEU A 56 -22.98 15.81 -5.47
N GLU A 57 -22.47 14.63 -5.13
CA GLU A 57 -22.54 13.42 -5.95
C GLU A 57 -23.97 12.90 -6.05
N ASN A 58 -24.70 12.84 -4.94
CA ASN A 58 -26.12 12.48 -4.91
C ASN A 58 -27.00 13.46 -5.71
N LYS A 59 -26.58 14.74 -5.82
CA LYS A 59 -27.21 15.74 -6.67
C LYS A 59 -26.76 15.69 -8.14
N GLY A 60 -25.80 14.82 -8.48
CA GLY A 60 -25.27 14.67 -9.84
C GLY A 60 -24.34 15.79 -10.29
N ILE A 61 -23.83 16.61 -9.36
CA ILE A 61 -23.00 17.78 -9.66
C ILE A 61 -21.52 17.39 -9.79
N VAL A 62 -21.07 16.44 -8.97
CA VAL A 62 -19.70 15.90 -9.00
C VAL A 62 -19.75 14.38 -9.13
N LYS A 63 -18.65 13.77 -9.56
CA LYS A 63 -18.48 12.30 -9.58
C LYS A 63 -17.17 11.95 -8.89
N ARG A 64 -17.20 10.98 -7.97
CA ARG A 64 -15.95 10.42 -7.44
C ARG A 64 -15.35 9.45 -8.46
N LYS A 65 -14.03 9.53 -8.62
CA LYS A 65 -13.27 8.52 -9.34
C LYS A 65 -12.40 7.79 -8.32
N PRO A 66 -12.66 6.51 -8.01
CA PRO A 66 -11.78 5.74 -7.16
C PRO A 66 -10.42 5.62 -7.87
N ILE A 67 -9.35 5.82 -7.12
CA ILE A 67 -7.98 5.55 -7.56
C ILE A 67 -7.54 4.31 -6.80
N GLU A 68 -7.31 3.22 -7.53
CA GLU A 68 -6.72 2.02 -6.94
C GLU A 68 -5.21 2.21 -6.80
N VAL A 69 -4.71 2.05 -5.58
CA VAL A 69 -3.27 2.07 -5.29
C VAL A 69 -2.83 0.70 -4.81
N LYS A 70 -1.74 0.19 -5.39
CA LYS A 70 -1.10 -1.03 -4.89
C LYS A 70 -0.16 -0.64 -3.76
N VAL A 71 -0.42 -1.18 -2.58
CA VAL A 71 0.43 -1.00 -1.39
C VAL A 71 1.08 -2.34 -1.04
N PHE A 72 2.37 -2.29 -0.68
CA PHE A 72 3.09 -3.46 -0.17
C PHE A 72 3.09 -3.40 1.36
N VAL A 73 2.54 -4.42 2.00
CA VAL A 73 2.49 -4.53 3.45
C VAL A 73 3.47 -5.62 3.89
N PRO A 74 4.38 -5.35 4.85
CA PRO A 74 5.29 -6.36 5.33
C PRO A 74 4.51 -7.52 5.95
N THR A 75 4.87 -8.74 5.55
CA THR A 75 4.31 -9.95 6.16
C THR A 75 4.94 -10.19 7.53
N LYS A 76 4.35 -11.08 8.33
CA LYS A 76 4.95 -11.50 9.61
C LYS A 76 6.40 -12.00 9.43
N LYS A 77 6.69 -12.71 8.33
CA LYS A 77 8.05 -13.17 8.00
C LYS A 77 8.99 -12.00 7.68
N ALA A 78 8.52 -11.00 6.93
CA ALA A 78 9.31 -9.82 6.62
C ALA A 78 9.71 -9.05 7.90
N LEU A 79 8.79 -8.94 8.87
CA LEU A 79 9.07 -8.33 10.18
C LEU A 79 10.01 -9.17 11.03
N LEU A 80 9.96 -10.51 10.92
CA LEU A 80 10.89 -11.39 11.63
C LEU A 80 12.32 -11.21 11.12
N TYR A 81 12.49 -11.14 9.79
CA TYR A 81 13.80 -10.94 9.15
C TYR A 81 14.35 -9.52 9.27
N GLU A 82 13.61 -8.60 9.88
CA GLU A 82 14.16 -7.31 10.33
C GLU A 82 15.06 -7.50 11.56
N LYS A 83 14.68 -8.43 12.45
CA LYS A 83 15.40 -8.71 13.71
C LYS A 83 16.39 -9.86 13.56
N GLU A 84 16.05 -10.84 12.73
CA GLU A 84 16.90 -11.99 12.42
C GLU A 84 17.53 -11.84 11.05
N LEU A 85 18.73 -12.39 10.87
CA LEU A 85 19.32 -12.49 9.54
C LEU A 85 18.47 -13.40 8.64
N LEU A 86 18.43 -13.07 7.34
CA LEU A 86 17.82 -13.92 6.32
C LEU A 86 18.34 -15.36 6.40
N PRO A 87 17.49 -16.36 6.08
CA PRO A 87 17.86 -17.76 6.21
C PRO A 87 19.12 -18.11 5.40
N GLU A 88 19.34 -17.48 4.26
CA GLU A 88 20.51 -17.74 3.40
C GLU A 88 21.79 -17.21 4.04
N THR A 89 21.71 -16.03 4.65
CA THR A 89 22.82 -15.45 5.42
C THR A 89 23.13 -16.29 6.66
N ARG A 90 22.10 -16.75 7.37
CA ARG A 90 22.26 -17.65 8.53
C ARG A 90 22.94 -18.95 8.12
N LEU A 91 22.47 -19.60 7.05
CA LEU A 91 23.03 -20.86 6.56
C LEU A 91 24.48 -20.68 6.06
N LEU A 92 24.76 -19.59 5.35
CA LEU A 92 26.12 -19.28 4.90
C LEU A 92 27.08 -19.08 6.08
N ASN A 93 26.64 -18.40 7.13
CA ASN A 93 27.44 -18.20 8.34
C ASN A 93 27.73 -19.54 9.05
N ILE A 94 26.76 -20.44 9.14
CA ILE A 94 26.97 -21.80 9.66
C ILE A 94 28.00 -22.55 8.79
N LEU A 95 27.84 -22.51 7.46
CA LEU A 95 28.77 -23.16 6.52
C LEU A 95 30.19 -22.57 6.59
N LYS A 96 30.36 -21.28 6.86
CA LYS A 96 31.68 -20.68 7.06
C LYS A 96 32.42 -21.29 8.24
N THR A 97 31.69 -21.62 9.31
CA THR A 97 32.22 -22.20 10.55
C THR A 97 32.44 -23.71 10.43
N VAL A 98 31.41 -24.47 10.04
CA VAL A 98 31.43 -25.95 10.07
C VAL A 98 31.95 -26.56 8.76
N LYS A 99 32.03 -25.78 7.67
CA LYS A 99 32.44 -26.17 6.30
C LYS A 99 31.53 -27.15 5.59
N ARG A 100 30.94 -28.12 6.29
CA ARG A 100 30.02 -29.13 5.75
C ARG A 100 28.91 -29.39 6.75
N ILE A 101 27.70 -29.57 6.24
CA ILE A 101 26.54 -29.94 7.04
C ILE A 101 25.66 -30.92 6.25
N PRO A 102 25.17 -32.01 6.87
CA PRO A 102 24.16 -32.85 6.25
C PRO A 102 22.87 -32.05 6.01
N LEU A 103 22.24 -32.22 4.84
CA LEU A 103 21.01 -31.50 4.50
C LEU A 103 19.89 -31.74 5.53
N SER A 104 19.80 -32.96 6.06
CA SER A 104 18.84 -33.32 7.11
C SER A 104 19.07 -32.57 8.42
N SER A 105 20.31 -32.17 8.71
CA SER A 105 20.66 -31.49 9.96
C SER A 105 20.38 -29.98 9.92
N ILE A 106 20.09 -29.39 8.76
CA ILE A 106 19.84 -27.95 8.63
C ILE A 106 18.62 -27.52 9.47
N VAL A 107 17.56 -28.34 9.50
CA VAL A 107 16.34 -28.07 10.27
C VAL A 107 16.64 -27.95 11.77
N ASN A 108 17.65 -28.68 12.28
CA ASN A 108 18.07 -28.64 13.68
C ASN A 108 18.69 -27.30 14.09
N HIS A 109 19.07 -26.45 13.12
CA HIS A 109 19.60 -25.10 13.37
C HIS A 109 18.51 -24.01 13.35
N GLY A 110 17.25 -24.40 13.58
CA GLY A 110 16.12 -23.48 13.69
C GLY A 110 15.67 -22.92 12.34
N PHE A 111 15.73 -23.74 11.30
CA PHE A 111 15.18 -23.44 9.97
C PHE A 111 13.90 -24.23 9.75
N THR A 112 12.88 -23.62 9.16
CA THR A 112 11.76 -24.38 8.58
C THR A 112 12.22 -25.12 7.32
N SER A 113 11.45 -26.14 6.90
CA SER A 113 11.77 -26.93 5.70
C SER A 113 11.80 -26.06 4.44
N GLU A 114 10.89 -25.09 4.37
CA GLU A 114 10.79 -24.14 3.27
C GLU A 114 12.00 -23.19 3.26
N GLU A 115 12.41 -22.68 4.43
CA GLU A 115 13.59 -21.81 4.56
C GLU A 115 14.88 -22.54 4.22
N ALA A 116 15.04 -23.77 4.70
CA ALA A 116 16.20 -24.59 4.39
C ALA A 116 16.31 -24.83 2.87
N SER A 117 15.19 -25.18 2.24
CA SER A 117 15.14 -25.42 0.79
C SER A 117 15.43 -24.15 -0.01
N ALA A 118 14.83 -23.02 0.37
CA ALA A 118 15.07 -21.72 -0.26
C ALA A 118 16.54 -21.30 -0.11
N ALA A 119 17.10 -21.46 1.08
CA ALA A 119 18.47 -21.07 1.38
C ALA A 119 19.52 -21.91 0.66
N VAL A 120 19.35 -23.24 0.66
CA VAL A 120 20.21 -24.13 -0.13
C VAL A 120 20.12 -23.76 -1.61
N GLY A 121 18.90 -23.56 -2.13
CA GLY A 121 18.69 -23.19 -3.53
C GLY A 121 19.39 -21.89 -3.93
N LEU A 122 19.31 -20.85 -3.10
CA LEU A 122 19.95 -19.57 -3.36
C LEU A 122 21.49 -19.69 -3.29
N LEU A 123 22.02 -20.34 -2.25
CA LEU A 123 23.47 -20.48 -2.07
C LEU A 123 24.12 -21.30 -3.20
N LEU A 124 23.42 -22.33 -3.70
CA LEU A 124 23.85 -23.09 -4.87
C LEU A 124 23.84 -22.22 -6.13
N ARG A 125 22.76 -21.45 -6.35
CA ARG A 125 22.64 -20.56 -7.53
C ARG A 125 23.71 -19.47 -7.54
N MET A 126 24.09 -18.96 -6.37
CA MET A 126 25.13 -17.96 -6.21
C MET A 126 26.55 -18.54 -6.23
N GLY A 127 26.72 -19.87 -6.29
CA GLY A 127 28.02 -20.52 -6.26
C GLY A 127 28.74 -20.46 -4.90
N LEU A 128 28.01 -20.16 -3.83
CA LEU A 128 28.54 -20.03 -2.46
C LEU A 128 28.57 -21.36 -1.70
N ALA A 129 27.83 -22.36 -2.16
CA ALA A 129 27.80 -23.71 -1.60
C ALA A 129 27.78 -24.76 -2.72
N LYS A 130 28.06 -26.03 -2.35
CA LYS A 130 27.93 -27.19 -3.25
C LYS A 130 27.39 -28.38 -2.47
N VAL A 131 26.43 -29.10 -3.06
CA VAL A 131 25.97 -30.38 -2.52
C VAL A 131 26.88 -31.49 -3.04
N LEU A 132 27.41 -32.29 -2.12
CA LEU A 132 28.21 -33.47 -2.41
C LEU A 132 27.41 -34.70 -1.98
N LYS A 133 27.42 -35.75 -2.81
CA LYS A 133 26.94 -37.07 -2.38
C LYS A 133 28.12 -37.81 -1.76
N GLU A 134 27.99 -38.21 -0.51
CA GLU A 134 28.90 -39.22 0.05
C GLU A 134 28.58 -40.56 -0.62
N LYS A 135 29.65 -41.28 -1.00
CA LYS A 135 29.58 -42.63 -1.57
C LYS A 135 29.45 -43.66 -0.46
#